data_AF-U1PRP8-F1
#
_entry.id   AF-U1PRP8-F1
#
_cell.length_a   1.000
_cell.length_b   1.000
_cell.length_c   1.000
_cell.angle_alpha   90.00
_cell.angle_beta   90.00
_cell.angle_gamma   90.00
#
_symmetry.space_group_name_H-M   'P 1'
#
loop_
_entity.id
_entity.type
_entity.pdbx_description
1 polymer ?
#
loop_
_entity_poly.entity_id
_entity_poly.type
_entity_poly.pdbx_seq_one_letter_code
_entity_poly.pdbx_strand_id
1 'polypeptide(L)'
;PGQTEVLVVADTVVEATIEGERHDDERKDRLQLSLSTSIAEQQNGTQVISGVYRPTASVAGPVTYETTRSAEVPVESSPIAEAGGPAFLMLGLLGMLVAVGLRYTGALDLTPAERRRLAFETERADNAEWISRGIPPTEPDRRVELDSLEGAVGVAIDSNRRVIEVDETPPRYVVIVDDVTYVFEPSAVPADQTEAPQVDESELEAIKLGEQPAPDDKIDEDVADEP
;
A
#
# COMPACT_ATOMS: atom_id res chain seq x y z
N PRO A 1 6.64 78.92 55.19
CA PRO A 1 5.68 77.88 55.65
C PRO A 1 5.95 76.60 54.86
N GLY A 2 6.17 75.47 55.54
CA GLY A 2 6.37 74.16 54.89
C GLY A 2 5.03 73.46 54.65
N GLN A 3 4.88 72.79 53.51
CA GLN A 3 3.74 71.91 53.24
C GLN A 3 4.05 70.53 53.81
N THR A 4 3.11 69.96 54.57
CA THR A 4 3.20 68.57 55.01
C THR A 4 2.62 67.68 53.92
N GLU A 5 3.44 66.77 53.39
CA GLU A 5 2.99 65.73 52.48
C GLU A 5 2.92 64.40 53.22
N VAL A 6 1.84 63.66 52.99
CA VAL A 6 1.68 62.28 53.48
C VAL A 6 1.55 61.38 52.26
N LEU A 7 2.41 60.37 52.18
CA LEU A 7 2.35 59.34 51.14
C LEU A 7 1.92 58.02 51.78
N VAL A 8 0.85 57.43 51.26
CA VAL A 8 0.43 56.07 51.58
C VAL A 8 0.78 55.19 50.38
N VAL A 9 1.49 54.09 50.65
CA VAL A 9 1.86 53.09 49.64
C VAL A 9 1.23 51.77 50.04
N ALA A 10 0.55 51.13 49.10
CA ALA A 10 0.01 49.78 49.24
C ALA A 10 0.72 48.86 48.25
N ASP A 11 1.52 47.93 48.78
CA ASP A 11 2.13 46.85 48.02
C ASP A 11 1.21 45.63 48.13
N THR A 12 0.74 45.12 46.99
CA THR A 12 -0.16 43.97 46.88
C THR A 12 0.53 42.89 46.06
N VAL A 13 0.66 41.70 46.62
CA VAL A 13 1.11 40.52 45.88
C VAL A 13 -0.11 39.70 45.49
N VAL A 14 -0.23 39.37 44.20
CA VAL A 14 -1.30 38.55 43.65
C VAL A 14 -0.69 37.24 43.18
N GLU A 15 -0.98 36.16 43.88
CA GLU A 15 -0.67 34.80 43.42
C GLU A 15 -1.94 34.18 42.82
N ALA A 16 -1.86 33.72 41.58
CA ALA A 16 -2.96 33.09 40.88
C ALA A 16 -2.50 31.81 40.19
N THR A 17 -3.39 30.82 40.11
CA THR A 17 -3.19 29.62 39.27
C THR A 17 -4.20 29.65 38.14
N ILE A 18 -3.73 29.71 36.90
CA ILE A 18 -4.56 29.74 35.69
C ILE A 18 -4.22 28.49 34.87
N GLU A 19 -5.20 27.60 34.64
CA GLU A 19 -5.01 26.32 33.92
C GLU A 19 -3.80 25.49 34.41
N GLY A 20 -3.47 25.59 35.71
CA GLY A 20 -2.37 24.85 36.35
C GLY A 20 -1.01 25.56 36.36
N GLU A 21 -0.87 26.69 35.66
CA GLU A 21 0.32 27.53 35.69
C GLU A 21 0.20 28.56 36.82
N ARG A 22 1.27 28.75 37.60
CA ARG A 22 1.31 29.73 38.69
C ARG A 22 1.81 31.06 38.14
N HIS A 23 1.05 32.12 38.40
CA HIS A 23 1.41 33.49 38.11
C HIS A 23 1.48 34.29 39.42
N ASP A 24 2.60 34.95 39.64
CA ASP A 24 2.82 35.83 40.79
C ASP A 24 3.07 37.25 40.26
N ASP A 25 2.28 38.23 40.72
CA ASP A 25 2.38 39.63 40.29
C ASP A 25 2.46 40.57 41.51
N GLU A 26 3.26 41.63 41.39
CA GLU A 26 3.44 42.64 42.43
C GLU A 26 2.88 43.99 41.95
N ARG A 27 1.87 44.47 42.68
CA ARG A 27 1.18 45.72 42.37
C ARG A 27 1.45 46.75 43.46
N LYS A 28 1.92 47.93 43.06
CA LYS A 28 2.14 49.08 43.94
C LYS A 28 1.15 50.20 43.64
N ASP A 29 0.21 50.43 44.54
CA ASP A 29 -0.72 51.56 44.44
C ASP A 29 -0.29 52.66 45.42
N ARG A 30 -0.34 53.93 44.96
CA ARG A 30 0.12 55.09 45.76
C ARG A 30 -0.99 56.10 45.90
N LEU A 31 -1.20 56.56 47.13
CA LEU A 31 -2.09 57.66 47.47
C LEU A 31 -1.29 58.78 48.12
N GLN A 32 -1.18 59.91 47.44
CA GLN A 32 -0.54 61.10 47.96
C GLN A 32 -1.58 62.08 48.49
N LEU A 33 -1.37 62.58 49.71
CA LEU A 33 -2.22 63.56 50.37
C LEU A 33 -1.44 64.85 50.55
N SER A 34 -1.88 65.90 49.88
CA SER A 34 -1.34 67.25 50.06
C SER A 34 -2.21 68.02 51.04
N LEU A 35 -1.65 68.43 52.18
CA LEU A 35 -2.35 69.21 53.20
C LEU A 35 -2.05 70.70 53.04
N SER A 36 -3.10 71.51 53.00
CA SER A 36 -3.01 72.97 53.03
C SER A 36 -3.72 73.47 54.26
N THR A 37 -2.97 74.01 55.22
CA THR A 37 -3.52 74.61 56.44
C THR A 37 -3.35 76.13 56.42
N SER A 38 -4.37 76.83 56.90
CA SER A 38 -4.36 78.27 57.14
C SER A 38 -4.58 78.52 58.61
N ILE A 39 -3.74 79.38 59.17
CA ILE A 39 -3.80 79.77 60.56
C ILE A 39 -4.31 81.22 60.61
N ALA A 40 -5.46 81.44 61.24
CA ALA A 40 -6.04 82.76 61.44
C ALA A 40 -6.10 83.09 62.93
N GLU A 41 -5.64 84.26 63.32
CA GLU A 41 -5.71 84.74 64.70
C GLU A 41 -6.96 85.61 64.87
N GLN A 42 -7.78 85.26 65.86
CA GLN A 42 -9.03 85.94 66.14
C GLN A 42 -8.79 87.11 67.11
N GLN A 43 -9.65 88.13 67.08
CA GLN A 43 -9.47 89.37 67.86
C GLN A 43 -9.41 89.18 69.39
N ASN A 44 -9.75 87.99 69.91
CA ASN A 44 -9.63 87.62 71.33
C ASN A 44 -8.31 86.89 71.68
N GLY A 45 -7.36 86.79 70.74
CA GLY A 45 -6.10 86.04 70.90
C GLY A 45 -6.21 84.53 70.66
N THR A 46 -7.37 84.02 70.22
CA THR A 46 -7.54 82.59 69.87
C THR A 46 -7.10 82.35 68.44
N GLN A 47 -6.21 81.38 68.24
CA GLN A 47 -5.77 80.97 66.91
C GLN A 47 -6.63 79.82 66.39
N VAL A 48 -7.27 80.00 65.23
CA VAL A 48 -8.06 78.97 64.56
C VAL A 48 -7.25 78.39 63.41
N ILE A 49 -7.11 77.08 63.41
CA ILE A 49 -6.45 76.32 62.35
C ILE A 49 -7.53 75.71 61.47
N SER A 50 -7.58 76.10 60.20
CA SER A 50 -8.41 75.46 59.19
C SER A 50 -7.51 74.78 58.15
N GLY A 51 -8.03 73.76 57.47
CA GLY A 51 -7.25 73.10 56.43
C GLY A 51 -8.11 72.27 55.49
N VAL A 52 -7.58 72.05 54.30
CA VAL A 52 -8.14 71.15 53.28
C VAL A 52 -7.07 70.15 52.86
N TYR A 53 -7.49 68.94 52.53
CA TYR A 53 -6.62 67.91 51.96
C TYR A 53 -7.05 67.61 50.52
N ARG A 54 -6.08 67.31 49.65
CA ARG A 54 -6.32 66.81 48.29
C ARG A 54 -5.67 65.44 48.10
N PRO A 55 -6.45 64.39 47.80
CA PRO A 55 -5.91 63.09 47.43
C PRO A 55 -5.54 63.05 45.95
N THR A 56 -4.38 62.48 45.63
CA THR A 56 -3.98 62.08 44.28
C THR A 56 -3.62 60.60 44.31
N ALA A 57 -4.32 59.78 43.54
CA ALA A 57 -4.09 58.34 43.48
C ALA A 57 -3.40 57.95 42.16
N SER A 58 -2.40 57.08 42.24
CA SER A 58 -1.76 56.41 41.11
C SER A 58 -1.94 54.91 41.29
N VAL A 59 -2.64 54.29 40.34
CA VAL A 59 -3.13 52.91 40.44
C VAL A 59 -2.63 52.11 39.24
N ALA A 60 -2.12 50.89 39.46
CA ALA A 60 -1.64 50.03 38.37
C ALA A 60 -2.79 49.50 37.48
N GLY A 61 -2.54 49.37 36.18
CA GLY A 61 -3.50 48.85 35.19
C GLY A 61 -3.71 47.33 35.26
N PRO A 62 -4.69 46.78 34.53
CA PRO A 62 -4.93 45.34 34.46
C PRO A 62 -3.84 44.61 33.66
N VAL A 63 -3.56 43.35 34.05
CA VAL A 63 -2.63 42.43 33.37
C VAL A 63 -3.43 41.28 32.73
N THR A 64 -3.06 40.85 31.52
CA THR A 64 -3.71 39.75 30.78
C THR A 64 -2.69 38.65 30.48
N TYR A 65 -3.10 37.39 30.61
CA TYR A 65 -2.28 36.20 30.38
C TYR A 65 -2.91 35.32 29.28
N GLU A 66 -2.09 34.83 28.35
CA GLU A 66 -2.48 33.84 27.35
C GLU A 66 -2.05 32.44 27.79
N THR A 67 -2.94 31.45 27.67
CA THR A 67 -2.65 30.04 27.99
C THR A 67 -3.11 29.12 26.86
N THR A 68 -2.34 28.06 26.59
CA THR A 68 -2.62 27.08 25.53
C THR A 68 -2.99 25.74 26.17
N ARG A 69 -4.07 25.13 25.67
CA ARG A 69 -4.55 23.81 26.13
C ARG A 69 -4.51 22.79 25.00
N SER A 70 -3.88 21.65 25.23
CA SER A 70 -3.93 20.52 24.32
C SER A 70 -5.31 19.87 24.35
N ALA A 71 -5.88 19.62 23.17
CA ALA A 71 -7.12 18.88 23.00
C ALA A 71 -6.83 17.58 22.24
N GLU A 72 -7.26 16.45 22.78
CA GLU A 72 -7.24 15.18 22.07
C GLU A 72 -8.35 15.17 21.01
N VAL A 73 -7.97 14.93 19.75
CA VAL A 73 -8.92 14.78 18.64
C VAL A 73 -8.97 13.30 18.27
N PRO A 74 -10.13 12.63 18.32
CA PRO A 74 -10.23 11.25 17.90
C PRO A 74 -9.91 11.15 16.40
N VAL A 75 -8.94 10.30 16.07
CA VAL A 75 -8.64 9.97 14.68
C VAL A 75 -9.54 8.80 14.30
N GLU A 76 -10.46 9.03 13.36
CA GLU A 76 -11.26 7.93 12.79
C GLU A 76 -10.36 7.03 11.94
N SER A 77 -10.31 5.74 12.27
CA SER A 77 -9.58 4.76 11.49
C SER A 77 -10.20 4.61 10.11
N SER A 78 -9.38 4.72 9.06
CA SER A 78 -9.84 4.46 7.70
C SER A 78 -10.20 2.98 7.53
N PRO A 79 -11.32 2.64 6.85
CA PRO A 79 -11.70 1.25 6.57
C PRO A 79 -10.61 0.44 5.86
N ILE A 80 -9.78 1.11 5.05
CA ILE A 80 -8.67 0.48 4.32
C ILE A 80 -7.56 0.05 5.29
N ALA A 81 -7.29 0.85 6.33
CA ALA A 81 -6.28 0.52 7.33
C ALA A 81 -6.72 -0.67 8.22
N GLU A 82 -8.04 -0.83 8.43
CA GLU A 82 -8.60 -1.90 9.23
C GLU A 82 -8.75 -3.22 8.45
N ALA A 83 -9.26 -3.17 7.23
CA ALA A 83 -9.60 -4.36 6.45
C ALA A 83 -8.59 -4.72 5.35
N GLY A 84 -7.62 -3.85 5.05
CA GLY A 84 -6.69 -4.05 3.92
C GLY A 84 -5.83 -5.31 4.06
N GLY A 85 -5.24 -5.53 5.23
CA GLY A 85 -4.40 -6.71 5.49
C GLY A 85 -5.13 -8.03 5.28
N PRO A 86 -6.26 -8.27 5.98
CA PRO A 86 -7.06 -9.48 5.79
C PRO A 86 -7.55 -9.65 4.35
N ALA A 87 -7.95 -8.57 3.66
CA ALA A 87 -8.41 -8.63 2.28
C ALA A 87 -7.29 -9.10 1.32
N PHE A 88 -6.08 -8.55 1.45
CA PHE A 88 -4.93 -8.98 0.64
C PHE A 88 -4.51 -10.42 0.93
N LEU A 89 -4.61 -10.88 2.18
CA LEU A 89 -4.35 -12.26 2.54
C LEU A 89 -5.33 -13.21 1.84
N MET A 90 -6.64 -12.90 1.90
CA MET A 90 -7.67 -13.71 1.24
C MET A 90 -7.49 -13.73 -0.28
N LEU A 91 -7.14 -12.58 -0.88
CA LEU A 91 -6.82 -12.51 -2.30
C LEU A 91 -5.61 -13.38 -2.67
N GLY A 92 -4.56 -13.36 -1.85
CA GLY A 92 -3.37 -14.20 -2.04
C GLY A 92 -3.69 -15.70 -1.93
N LEU A 93 -4.48 -16.09 -0.93
CA LEU A 93 -4.92 -17.48 -0.76
C LEU A 93 -5.79 -17.96 -1.92
N LEU A 94 -6.70 -17.10 -2.40
CA LEU A 94 -7.54 -17.41 -3.57
C LEU A 94 -6.67 -17.61 -4.82
N GLY A 95 -5.71 -16.72 -5.05
CA GLY A 95 -4.75 -16.86 -6.15
C GLY A 95 -3.94 -18.16 -6.06
N MET A 96 -3.50 -18.54 -4.85
CA MET A 96 -2.80 -19.80 -4.62
C MET A 96 -3.69 -21.00 -4.92
N LEU A 97 -4.93 -21.01 -4.45
CA LEU A 97 -5.88 -22.10 -4.74
C LEU A 97 -6.15 -22.25 -6.24
N VAL A 98 -6.33 -21.14 -6.95
CA VAL A 98 -6.50 -21.14 -8.42
C VAL A 98 -5.26 -21.72 -9.10
N ALA A 99 -4.06 -21.28 -8.73
CA ALA A 99 -2.83 -21.78 -9.31
C ALA A 99 -2.62 -23.28 -9.06
N VAL A 100 -2.89 -23.75 -7.83
CA VAL A 100 -2.83 -25.18 -7.48
C VAL A 100 -3.90 -25.97 -8.23
N GLY A 101 -5.11 -25.44 -8.35
CA GLY A 101 -6.19 -26.04 -9.13
C GLY A 101 -5.80 -26.23 -10.59
N LEU A 102 -5.34 -25.17 -11.25
CA LEU A 102 -4.86 -25.22 -12.65
C LEU A 102 -3.69 -26.19 -12.83
N ARG A 103 -2.81 -26.30 -11.82
CA ARG A 103 -1.71 -27.26 -11.84
C ARG A 103 -2.20 -28.70 -11.71
N TYR A 104 -3.18 -28.95 -10.86
CA TYR A 104 -3.72 -30.28 -10.59
C TYR A 104 -4.60 -30.80 -11.73
N THR A 105 -5.35 -29.92 -12.39
CA THR A 105 -6.14 -30.26 -13.58
C THR A 105 -5.30 -30.47 -14.83
N GLY A 106 -3.99 -30.23 -14.76
CA GLY A 106 -3.09 -30.30 -15.92
C GLY A 106 -3.34 -29.17 -16.93
N ALA A 107 -4.11 -28.13 -16.58
CA ALA A 107 -4.34 -26.98 -17.46
C ALA A 107 -3.06 -26.18 -17.74
N LEU A 108 -2.02 -26.36 -16.90
CA LEU A 108 -0.68 -25.81 -17.08
C LEU A 108 0.32 -26.83 -17.63
N ASP A 109 -0.10 -28.08 -17.89
CA ASP A 109 0.81 -29.10 -18.43
C ASP A 109 0.96 -28.91 -19.94
N LEU A 110 2.21 -29.01 -20.40
CA LEU A 110 2.51 -28.98 -21.83
C LEU A 110 1.90 -30.19 -22.53
N THR A 111 1.29 -29.95 -23.68
CA THR A 111 0.85 -31.01 -24.58
C THR A 111 2.06 -31.87 -25.00
N PRO A 112 1.86 -33.15 -25.37
CA PRO A 112 2.94 -33.99 -25.86
C PRO A 112 3.67 -33.39 -27.08
N ALA A 113 2.95 -32.60 -27.88
CA ALA A 113 3.48 -31.84 -29.01
C ALA A 113 4.45 -30.74 -28.57
N GLU A 114 4.03 -29.88 -27.65
CA GLU A 114 4.84 -28.79 -27.11
C GLU A 114 6.05 -29.31 -26.35
N ARG A 115 5.89 -30.37 -25.55
CA ARG A 115 6.99 -31.00 -24.83
C ARG A 115 8.08 -31.50 -25.78
N ARG A 116 7.69 -32.17 -26.88
CA ARG A 116 8.63 -32.64 -27.91
C ARG A 116 9.33 -31.48 -28.60
N ARG A 117 8.60 -30.42 -28.94
CA ARG A 117 9.18 -29.21 -29.53
C ARG A 117 10.20 -28.56 -28.60
N LEU A 118 9.85 -28.35 -27.32
CA LEU A 118 10.74 -27.74 -26.32
C LEU A 118 11.98 -28.59 -26.08
N ALA A 119 11.83 -29.92 -26.01
CA ALA A 119 12.95 -30.84 -25.89
C ALA A 119 13.90 -30.72 -27.09
N PHE A 120 13.36 -30.69 -28.30
CA PHE A 120 14.16 -30.50 -29.52
C PHE A 120 14.83 -29.12 -29.59
N GLU A 121 14.13 -28.04 -29.23
CA GLU A 121 14.70 -26.69 -29.20
C GLU A 121 15.85 -26.59 -28.18
N THR A 122 15.70 -27.24 -27.02
CA THR A 122 16.75 -27.33 -25.99
C THR A 122 17.96 -28.12 -26.52
N GLU A 123 17.73 -29.32 -27.06
CA GLU A 123 18.78 -30.17 -27.64
C GLU A 123 19.54 -29.45 -28.76
N ARG A 124 18.82 -28.72 -29.63
CA ARG A 124 19.42 -27.93 -30.71
C ARG A 124 20.23 -26.74 -30.20
N ALA A 125 19.82 -26.11 -29.10
CA ALA A 125 20.57 -25.04 -28.46
C ALA A 125 21.86 -25.57 -27.81
N ASP A 126 21.77 -26.69 -27.09
CA ASP A 126 22.91 -27.33 -26.43
C ASP A 126 23.98 -27.77 -27.44
N ASN A 127 23.57 -28.17 -28.65
CA ASN A 127 24.46 -28.61 -29.72
C ASN A 127 24.84 -27.52 -30.72
N ALA A 128 24.53 -26.24 -30.46
CA ALA A 128 24.70 -25.16 -31.42
C ALA A 128 26.16 -24.97 -31.90
N GLU A 129 27.15 -25.32 -31.08
CA GLU A 129 28.57 -25.24 -31.46
C GLU A 129 28.93 -26.20 -32.62
N TRP A 130 28.27 -27.35 -32.68
CA TRP A 130 28.52 -28.39 -33.70
C TRP A 130 27.72 -28.17 -34.99
N ILE A 131 26.75 -27.24 -34.96
CA ILE A 131 25.79 -27.00 -36.06
C ILE A 131 26.16 -25.73 -36.83
N SER A 132 26.19 -25.83 -38.16
CA SER A 132 26.31 -24.70 -39.10
C SER A 132 25.11 -24.64 -40.01
N ARG A 133 24.58 -23.45 -40.31
CA ARG A 133 23.60 -23.31 -41.38
C ARG A 133 24.27 -23.33 -42.74
N GLY A 134 23.70 -24.05 -43.69
CA GLY A 134 24.21 -24.09 -45.06
C GLY A 134 23.43 -25.07 -45.94
N ILE A 135 23.79 -25.08 -47.22
CA ILE A 135 23.24 -26.01 -48.20
C ILE A 135 24.42 -26.79 -48.78
N PRO A 136 24.48 -28.12 -48.62
CA PRO A 136 25.55 -28.90 -49.23
C PRO A 136 25.44 -28.82 -50.77
N PRO A 137 26.55 -28.64 -51.49
CA PRO A 137 26.52 -28.50 -52.95
C PRO A 137 26.12 -29.81 -53.65
N THR A 138 26.35 -30.97 -53.03
CA THR A 138 25.95 -32.29 -53.51
C THR A 138 25.86 -33.22 -52.31
N GLU A 139 24.80 -34.02 -52.24
CA GLU A 139 24.63 -35.10 -51.26
C GLU A 139 24.87 -36.46 -51.96
N PRO A 140 25.68 -37.37 -51.38
CA PRO A 140 25.77 -38.74 -51.84
C PRO A 140 24.42 -39.50 -51.84
N ASP A 141 24.27 -40.45 -52.78
CA ASP A 141 23.05 -41.27 -52.90
C ASP A 141 22.83 -42.21 -51.69
N ARG A 142 23.89 -42.60 -50.98
CA ARG A 142 23.75 -43.44 -49.79
C ARG A 142 23.36 -42.58 -48.60
N ARG A 143 22.21 -42.89 -48.01
CA ARG A 143 21.65 -42.17 -46.87
C ARG A 143 21.42 -43.09 -45.68
N VAL A 144 21.71 -42.58 -44.49
CA VAL A 144 21.34 -43.17 -43.20
C VAL A 144 20.46 -42.17 -42.47
N GLU A 145 19.24 -42.58 -42.15
CA GLU A 145 18.33 -41.79 -41.32
C GLU A 145 18.67 -42.01 -39.84
N LEU A 146 18.74 -40.92 -39.10
CA LEU A 146 18.99 -40.90 -37.67
C LEU A 146 17.71 -40.54 -36.94
N ASP A 147 17.55 -41.11 -35.75
CA ASP A 147 16.35 -40.91 -34.93
C ASP A 147 16.42 -39.64 -34.07
N SER A 148 17.60 -39.04 -33.89
CA SER A 148 17.82 -37.85 -33.06
C SER A 148 18.88 -36.90 -33.60
N LEU A 149 18.82 -35.64 -33.17
CA LEU A 149 19.84 -34.63 -33.48
C LEU A 149 21.17 -34.98 -32.80
N GLU A 150 21.12 -35.49 -31.56
CA GLU A 150 22.28 -36.01 -30.85
C GLU A 150 23.02 -37.10 -31.66
N GLY A 151 22.29 -37.97 -32.36
CA GLY A 151 22.90 -38.95 -33.26
C GLY A 151 23.69 -38.29 -34.39
N ALA A 152 23.15 -37.21 -34.98
CA ALA A 152 23.83 -36.47 -36.05
C ALA A 152 25.08 -35.76 -35.51
N VAL A 153 24.99 -35.18 -34.31
CA VAL A 153 26.13 -34.56 -33.63
C VAL A 153 27.20 -35.58 -33.29
N GLY A 154 26.83 -36.77 -32.79
CA GLY A 154 27.76 -37.87 -32.53
C GLY A 154 28.54 -38.28 -33.78
N VAL A 155 27.86 -38.46 -34.91
CA VAL A 155 28.52 -38.72 -36.21
C VAL A 155 29.45 -37.57 -36.60
N ALA A 156 29.04 -36.31 -36.41
CA ALA A 156 29.88 -35.15 -36.70
C ALA A 156 31.16 -35.14 -35.84
N ILE A 157 31.06 -35.45 -34.55
CA ILE A 157 32.20 -35.52 -33.64
C ILE A 157 33.15 -36.65 -34.05
N ASP A 158 32.62 -37.85 -34.25
CA ASP A 158 33.43 -39.04 -34.58
C ASP A 158 34.15 -38.90 -35.93
N SER A 159 33.55 -38.17 -36.87
CA SER A 159 34.11 -37.92 -38.21
C SER A 159 34.90 -36.61 -38.33
N ASN A 160 35.01 -35.84 -37.24
CA ASN A 160 35.61 -34.50 -37.23
C ASN A 160 35.01 -33.57 -38.32
N ARG A 161 33.68 -33.60 -38.43
CA ARG A 161 32.85 -32.77 -39.31
C ARG A 161 31.93 -31.87 -38.50
N ARG A 162 31.16 -31.01 -39.18
CA ARG A 162 30.07 -30.24 -38.58
C ARG A 162 28.72 -30.76 -39.10
N VAL A 163 27.69 -30.59 -38.30
CA VAL A 163 26.30 -30.78 -38.74
C VAL A 163 25.90 -29.57 -39.58
N ILE A 164 25.32 -29.81 -40.75
CA ILE A 164 24.76 -28.80 -41.63
C ILE A 164 23.25 -28.74 -41.41
N GLU A 165 22.76 -27.63 -40.90
CA GLU A 165 21.35 -27.31 -40.86
C GLU A 165 20.93 -26.69 -42.20
N VAL A 166 20.08 -27.41 -42.92
CA VAL A 166 19.49 -26.98 -44.19
C VAL A 166 18.18 -26.25 -43.89
N ASP A 167 18.05 -25.04 -44.44
CA ASP A 167 16.90 -24.15 -44.25
C ASP A 167 15.69 -24.65 -45.06
N GLU A 168 15.03 -25.67 -44.52
CA GLU A 168 13.79 -26.27 -45.01
C GLU A 168 12.70 -26.19 -43.92
N THR A 169 11.45 -26.47 -44.26
CA THR A 169 10.34 -26.49 -43.29
C THR A 169 9.66 -27.86 -43.33
N PRO A 170 9.94 -28.78 -42.38
CA PRO A 170 10.84 -28.64 -41.22
C PRO A 170 12.35 -28.64 -41.60
N PRO A 171 13.24 -28.10 -40.76
CA PRO A 171 14.67 -28.03 -41.05
C PRO A 171 15.32 -29.42 -41.02
N ARG A 172 16.31 -29.65 -41.89
CA ARG A 172 17.04 -30.93 -41.97
C ARG A 172 18.46 -30.79 -41.45
N TYR A 173 18.94 -31.78 -40.71
CA TYR A 173 20.30 -31.81 -40.15
C TYR A 173 21.11 -32.90 -40.84
N VAL A 174 22.21 -32.50 -41.47
CA VAL A 174 22.96 -33.37 -42.38
C VAL A 174 24.43 -33.43 -41.99
N VAL A 175 25.00 -34.62 -41.97
CA VAL A 175 26.45 -34.85 -41.87
C VAL A 175 26.89 -35.71 -43.04
N ILE A 176 27.85 -35.23 -43.83
CA ILE A 176 28.38 -35.97 -44.98
C ILE A 176 29.74 -36.54 -44.59
N VAL A 177 29.85 -37.87 -44.59
CA VAL A 177 31.09 -38.61 -44.32
C VAL A 177 31.38 -39.48 -45.53
N ASP A 178 32.47 -39.15 -46.24
CA ASP A 178 32.87 -39.80 -47.49
C ASP A 178 31.73 -39.85 -48.53
N ASP A 179 31.11 -41.01 -48.70
CA ASP A 179 30.02 -41.26 -49.65
C ASP A 179 28.70 -41.64 -48.98
N VAL A 180 28.54 -41.31 -47.69
CA VAL A 180 27.33 -41.54 -46.90
C VAL A 180 26.83 -40.23 -46.29
N THR A 181 25.54 -39.97 -46.48
CA THR A 181 24.81 -38.83 -45.90
C THR A 181 24.02 -39.30 -44.68
N TYR A 182 24.37 -38.80 -43.49
CA TYR A 182 23.62 -39.03 -42.26
C TYR A 182 22.63 -37.88 -42.05
N VAL A 183 21.36 -38.21 -41.86
CA VAL A 183 20.29 -37.21 -41.88
C VAL A 183 19.35 -37.39 -40.71
N PHE A 184 19.08 -36.30 -40.01
CA PHE A 184 18.01 -36.19 -39.02
C PHE A 184 16.98 -35.15 -39.48
N GLU A 185 15.70 -35.53 -39.48
CA GLU A 185 14.57 -34.65 -39.80
C GLU A 185 13.62 -34.61 -38.58
N PRO A 186 13.44 -33.45 -37.93
CA PRO A 186 12.47 -33.31 -36.86
C PRO A 186 11.08 -33.54 -37.44
N SER A 187 10.32 -34.44 -36.82
CA SER A 187 8.92 -34.66 -37.21
C SER A 187 8.17 -33.32 -37.10
N ALA A 188 7.57 -32.87 -38.21
CA ALA A 188 6.81 -31.62 -38.23
C ALA A 188 5.62 -31.75 -37.29
N VAL A 189 5.78 -31.29 -36.04
CA VAL A 189 4.68 -31.21 -35.09
C VAL A 189 3.77 -30.08 -35.59
N PRO A 190 2.52 -30.34 -36.01
CA PRO A 190 1.62 -29.27 -36.40
C PRO A 190 1.44 -28.35 -35.19
N ALA A 191 1.85 -27.09 -35.38
CA ALA A 191 1.49 -26.03 -34.46
C ALA A 191 -0.02 -25.84 -34.57
N ASP A 192 -0.68 -25.87 -33.40
CA ASP A 192 -1.99 -25.29 -33.18
C ASP A 192 -3.21 -26.14 -33.62
N GLN A 193 -3.66 -26.98 -32.69
CA GLN A 193 -5.09 -27.12 -32.43
C GLN A 193 -5.29 -26.86 -30.94
N THR A 194 -5.18 -25.60 -30.52
CA THR A 194 -5.75 -25.14 -29.26
C THR A 194 -7.27 -25.29 -29.37
N GLU A 195 -7.77 -26.48 -29.05
CA GLU A 195 -9.14 -26.64 -28.58
C GLU A 195 -9.17 -26.00 -27.19
N ALA A 196 -9.51 -24.71 -27.15
CA ALA A 196 -9.73 -24.01 -25.88
C ALA A 196 -10.70 -24.85 -25.04
N PRO A 197 -10.45 -25.06 -23.74
CA PRO A 197 -11.42 -25.71 -22.89
C PRO A 197 -12.72 -24.91 -23.00
N GLN A 198 -13.79 -25.54 -23.48
CA GLN A 198 -15.12 -24.96 -23.39
C GLN A 198 -15.41 -24.84 -21.90
N VAL A 199 -15.22 -23.63 -21.36
CA VAL A 199 -15.63 -23.30 -20.01
C VAL A 199 -17.14 -23.42 -20.04
N ASP A 200 -17.65 -24.47 -19.39
CA ASP A 200 -19.08 -24.67 -19.22
C ASP A 200 -19.62 -23.49 -18.39
N GLU A 201 -20.27 -22.54 -19.07
CA GLU A 201 -20.81 -21.32 -18.46
C GLU A 201 -21.87 -21.63 -17.38
N SER A 202 -22.31 -22.88 -17.24
CA SER A 202 -23.27 -23.30 -16.21
C SER A 202 -22.72 -23.23 -14.77
N GLU A 203 -21.39 -23.25 -14.57
CA GLU A 203 -20.81 -23.18 -13.21
C GLU A 203 -20.71 -21.74 -12.67
N LEU A 204 -20.75 -20.71 -13.54
CA LEU A 204 -20.71 -19.30 -13.12
C LEU A 204 -22.06 -18.74 -12.66
N GLU A 205 -23.18 -19.36 -13.06
CA GLU A 205 -24.53 -18.95 -12.62
C GLU A 205 -24.87 -19.47 -11.20
N ALA A 206 -24.27 -20.57 -10.75
CA ALA A 206 -24.56 -21.17 -9.44
C ALA A 206 -24.06 -20.32 -8.25
N ILE A 207 -23.14 -19.38 -8.47
CA ILE A 207 -22.60 -18.49 -7.42
C ILE A 207 -23.52 -17.26 -7.19
N LYS A 208 -24.49 -16.98 -8.08
CA LYS A 208 -25.34 -15.78 -7.99
C LYS A 208 -26.67 -15.96 -7.26
N LEU A 209 -27.10 -17.18 -6.91
CA LEU A 209 -28.44 -17.40 -6.33
C LEU A 209 -28.38 -18.05 -4.94
N GLY A 210 -27.65 -17.41 -4.03
CA GLY A 210 -27.83 -17.63 -2.59
C GLY A 210 -28.83 -16.64 -2.01
N GLU A 211 -30.12 -16.76 -2.35
CA GLU A 211 -31.19 -16.02 -1.66
C GLU A 211 -32.11 -17.02 -0.91
N GLN A 212 -32.07 -16.85 0.41
CA GLN A 212 -32.75 -17.46 1.55
C GLN A 212 -34.13 -18.15 1.35
N PRO A 213 -34.43 -19.27 2.04
CA PRO A 213 -35.77 -19.87 2.05
C PRO A 213 -36.76 -19.05 2.89
N ALA A 214 -37.95 -18.79 2.33
CA ALA A 214 -39.08 -18.14 3.00
C ALA A 214 -39.75 -19.05 4.05
N PRO A 215 -40.36 -18.50 5.12
CA PRO A 215 -41.03 -19.30 6.14
C PRO A 215 -42.42 -19.77 5.68
N ASP A 216 -42.75 -21.02 6.03
CA ASP A 216 -44.07 -21.63 5.93
C ASP A 216 -45.10 -20.82 6.73
N ASP A 217 -46.18 -20.39 6.06
CA ASP A 217 -47.43 -20.02 6.72
C ASP A 217 -48.59 -20.74 6.02
N LYS A 218 -49.09 -21.79 6.67
CA LYS A 218 -50.33 -22.47 6.29
C LYS A 218 -51.28 -22.39 7.48
N ILE A 219 -52.27 -21.53 7.36
CA ILE A 219 -53.49 -21.56 8.18
C ILE A 219 -54.66 -21.45 7.21
N ASP A 220 -55.20 -22.61 6.80
CA ASP A 220 -56.55 -22.70 6.24
C ASP A 220 -57.42 -23.34 7.33
N GLU A 221 -58.22 -22.51 8.01
CA GLU A 221 -59.27 -22.94 8.92
C GLU A 221 -60.61 -22.82 8.17
N ASP A 222 -61.13 -23.95 7.72
CA ASP A 222 -62.43 -24.08 7.06
C ASP A 222 -63.53 -24.26 8.12
N VAL A 223 -64.56 -23.43 8.04
CA VAL A 223 -65.70 -23.33 8.95
C VAL A 223 -66.97 -23.72 8.21
N ALA A 224 -67.56 -24.85 8.60
CA ALA A 224 -69.00 -25.22 8.65
C ALA A 224 -69.10 -26.76 8.73
N ASP A 225 -69.96 -27.43 9.50
CA ASP A 225 -71.29 -27.09 10.01
C ASP A 225 -71.65 -28.03 11.19
N GLU A 226 -72.56 -27.58 12.05
CA GLU A 226 -73.22 -28.28 13.19
C GLU A 226 -74.26 -29.35 12.68
N PRO A 227 -74.99 -30.14 13.50
CA PRO A 227 -75.41 -29.96 14.91
C PRO A 227 -75.05 -31.08 15.93
#